data_AF-A0A257X157-F1
#
_entry.id   AF-A0A257X157-F1
#
_cell.length_a   1.000
_cell.length_b   1.000
_cell.length_c   1.000
_cell.angle_alpha   90.00
_cell.angle_beta   90.00
_cell.angle_gamma   90.00
#
_symmetry.space_group_name_H-M   'P 1'
#
loop_
_entity.id
_entity.type
_entity.pdbx_description
1 polymer ?
#
loop_
_entity_poly.entity_id
_entity_poly.type
_entity_poly.pdbx_seq_one_letter_code
_entity_poly.pdbx_strand_id
1 'polypeptide(L)'
;MQSLHLIDAIGPFFRGHDVRTINWSKIPWHHLPKTRDATADAWWSQVREDLTRFAAQAAAWGFNAVSLDDITHLADHPWLEPELRARIALYREEFTRCFEIFTARGMQIHLTMDVMTYTPELRRRMLEAKREVNDYLAELLDGFFTSFPQVAGIILRIGEADGKGVHDEFRSELVIQKPAQARQLLLDLLPVCEKHARRLIFRTWTVGA
;
A
#
# COMPACT_ATOMS: atom_id res chain seq x y z
N MET A 1 -13.71 9.14 20.06
CA MET A 1 -12.76 9.07 18.92
C MET A 1 -12.75 10.42 18.25
N GLN A 2 -11.57 10.97 17.91
CA GLN A 2 -11.50 12.14 17.03
C GLN A 2 -12.01 11.74 15.63
N SER A 3 -12.69 12.65 14.93
CA SER A 3 -13.11 12.46 13.55
C SER A 3 -11.89 12.24 12.64
N LEU A 4 -11.99 11.32 11.69
CA LEU A 4 -10.93 11.07 10.71
C LEU A 4 -11.04 12.07 9.56
N HIS A 5 -10.01 12.91 9.39
CA HIS A 5 -9.84 13.78 8.24
C HIS A 5 -8.62 13.29 7.46
N LEU A 6 -8.90 12.51 6.42
CA LEU A 6 -7.92 11.80 5.61
C LEU A 6 -7.66 12.56 4.30
N ILE A 7 -6.40 12.71 3.93
CA ILE A 7 -5.98 13.24 2.63
C ILE A 7 -5.03 12.27 1.92
N ASP A 8 -5.09 12.22 0.61
CA ASP A 8 -4.15 11.45 -0.18
C ASP A 8 -2.78 12.13 -0.30
N ALA A 9 -1.72 11.35 -0.09
CA ALA A 9 -0.33 11.84 -0.05
C ALA A 9 0.57 11.21 -1.11
N ILE A 10 0.03 10.60 -2.18
CA ILE A 10 0.85 9.93 -3.20
C ILE A 10 1.44 10.90 -4.25
N GLY A 11 0.94 12.13 -4.33
CA GLY A 11 1.36 13.13 -5.32
C GLY A 11 2.89 13.31 -5.50
N PRO A 12 3.69 13.42 -4.42
CA PRO A 12 5.16 13.53 -4.51
C PRO A 12 5.86 12.41 -5.29
N PHE A 13 5.28 11.21 -5.35
CA PHE A 13 5.88 10.06 -6.04
C PHE A 13 5.74 10.09 -7.56
N PHE A 14 4.94 11.02 -8.10
CA PHE A 14 4.78 11.21 -9.55
C PHE A 14 5.87 12.11 -10.15
N ARG A 15 6.86 12.55 -9.36
CA ARG A 15 7.90 13.45 -9.84
C ARG A 15 8.72 12.81 -10.96
N GLY A 16 8.76 13.51 -12.10
CA GLY A 16 9.43 13.03 -13.32
C GLY A 16 8.69 11.92 -14.07
N HIS A 17 7.46 11.59 -13.67
CA HIS A 17 6.62 10.62 -14.35
C HIS A 17 5.84 11.30 -15.49
N ASP A 18 6.54 11.62 -16.57
CA ASP A 18 5.97 12.31 -17.74
C ASP A 18 5.41 11.30 -18.76
N VAL A 19 4.17 10.88 -18.54
CA VAL A 19 3.44 9.98 -19.44
C VAL A 19 2.09 10.57 -19.84
N ARG A 20 1.60 10.19 -21.02
CA ARG A 20 0.34 10.73 -21.57
C ARG A 20 -0.90 10.42 -20.72
N THR A 21 -0.92 9.25 -20.08
CA THR A 21 -2.04 8.78 -19.25
C THR A 21 -1.50 8.34 -17.91
N ILE A 22 -1.90 9.05 -16.85
CA ILE A 22 -1.47 8.78 -15.48
C ILE A 22 -2.64 8.19 -14.70
N ASN A 23 -2.39 7.08 -14.01
CA ASN A 23 -3.30 6.60 -12.97
C ASN A 23 -3.03 7.37 -11.67
N TRP A 24 -3.93 8.28 -11.31
CA TRP A 24 -3.83 9.09 -10.10
C TRP A 24 -4.29 8.37 -8.82
N SER A 25 -4.68 7.08 -8.91
CA SER A 25 -5.11 6.29 -7.75
C SER A 25 -4.03 5.34 -7.19
N LYS A 26 -2.84 5.28 -7.82
CA LYS A 26 -1.73 4.43 -7.38
C LYS A 26 -0.38 5.09 -7.60
N ILE A 27 0.57 4.89 -6.68
CA ILE A 27 1.97 5.26 -6.91
C ILE A 27 2.47 4.54 -8.17
N PRO A 28 3.20 5.20 -9.08
CA PRO A 28 3.79 4.54 -10.24
C PRO A 28 5.02 3.73 -9.82
N TRP A 29 4.84 2.58 -9.15
CA TRP A 29 5.91 1.77 -8.57
C TRP A 29 7.02 1.35 -9.54
N HIS A 30 6.68 1.20 -10.81
CA HIS A 30 7.63 0.92 -11.89
C HIS A 30 8.59 2.09 -12.17
N HIS A 31 8.22 3.31 -11.79
CA HIS A 31 8.99 4.55 -11.93
C HIS A 31 9.87 4.86 -10.70
N LEU A 32 9.60 4.22 -9.56
CA LEU A 32 10.40 4.44 -8.35
C LEU A 32 11.82 3.87 -8.50
N PRO A 33 12.84 4.50 -7.89
CA PRO A 33 14.20 3.96 -7.91
C PRO A 33 14.28 2.57 -7.27
N LYS A 34 14.81 1.59 -8.03
CA LYS A 34 14.91 0.18 -7.62
C LYS A 34 16.28 -0.20 -7.03
N THR A 35 17.23 0.74 -7.03
CA THR A 35 18.63 0.56 -6.63
C THR A 35 19.06 1.69 -5.71
N ARG A 36 20.18 1.50 -5.00
CA ARG A 36 20.86 2.56 -4.24
C ARG A 36 22.00 3.10 -5.09
N ASP A 37 21.79 4.29 -5.62
CA ASP A 37 22.81 5.10 -6.30
C ASP A 37 22.53 6.58 -6.03
N ALA A 38 23.48 7.45 -6.39
CA ALA A 38 23.37 8.88 -6.11
C ALA A 38 22.11 9.52 -6.74
N THR A 39 21.65 9.02 -7.88
CA THR A 39 20.44 9.51 -8.55
C THR A 39 19.20 9.10 -7.76
N ALA A 40 19.14 7.84 -7.32
CA ALA A 40 18.08 7.32 -6.46
C ALA A 40 18.00 8.08 -5.13
N ASP A 41 19.14 8.33 -4.48
CA ASP A 41 19.21 9.04 -3.20
C ASP A 41 18.75 10.50 -3.34
N ALA A 42 19.12 11.17 -4.43
CA ALA A 42 18.64 12.51 -4.75
C ALA A 42 17.13 12.53 -4.98
N TRP A 43 16.59 11.56 -5.72
CA TRP A 43 15.15 11.43 -5.98
C TRP A 43 14.36 11.24 -4.68
N TRP A 44 14.78 10.29 -3.83
CA TRP A 44 14.15 10.03 -2.54
C TRP A 44 14.23 11.22 -1.59
N SER A 45 15.34 11.96 -1.61
CA SER A 45 15.49 13.19 -0.83
C SER A 45 14.51 14.26 -1.28
N GLN A 46 14.31 14.42 -2.59
CA GLN A 46 13.34 15.36 -3.14
C GLN A 46 11.90 14.97 -2.78
N VAL A 47 11.55 13.68 -2.85
CA VAL A 47 10.24 13.16 -2.44
C VAL A 47 9.97 13.46 -0.97
N ARG A 48 10.94 13.23 -0.09
CA ARG A 48 10.80 13.57 1.34
C ARG A 48 10.61 15.06 1.58
N GLU A 49 11.30 15.91 0.82
CA GLU A 49 11.12 17.37 0.91
C GLU A 49 9.70 17.79 0.49
N ASP A 50 9.19 17.21 -0.59
CA ASP A 50 7.82 17.42 -1.06
C ASP A 50 6.78 16.93 -0.05
N LEU A 51 6.95 15.72 0.49
CA LEU A 51 6.10 15.17 1.54
C LEU A 51 6.12 16.04 2.79
N THR A 52 7.27 16.64 3.13
CA THR A 52 7.40 17.54 4.28
C THR A 52 6.58 18.81 4.09
N ARG A 53 6.65 19.43 2.89
CA ARG A 53 5.82 20.59 2.54
C ARG A 53 4.33 20.23 2.54
N PHE A 54 3.99 19.10 1.91
CA PHE A 54 2.62 18.61 1.82
C PHE A 54 2.03 18.35 3.22
N ALA A 55 2.75 17.63 4.09
CA ALA A 55 2.29 17.30 5.42
C ALA A 55 2.07 18.55 6.28
N ALA A 56 2.94 19.56 6.16
CA ALA A 56 2.76 20.84 6.84
C ALA A 56 1.47 21.55 6.38
N GLN A 57 1.22 21.58 5.08
CA GLN A 57 0.02 22.19 4.52
C GLN A 57 -1.26 21.42 4.87
N ALA A 58 -1.23 20.10 4.79
CA ALA A 58 -2.35 19.23 5.15
C ALA A 58 -2.74 19.40 6.63
N ALA A 59 -1.75 19.43 7.53
CA ALA A 59 -1.99 19.70 8.94
C ALA A 59 -2.60 21.10 9.16
N ALA A 60 -2.12 22.11 8.44
CA ALA A 60 -2.68 23.48 8.50
C ALA A 60 -4.13 23.56 8.00
N TRP A 61 -4.52 22.69 7.06
CA TRP A 61 -5.92 22.54 6.62
C TRP A 61 -6.80 21.71 7.57
N GLY A 62 -6.22 21.14 8.63
CA GLY A 62 -6.96 20.36 9.64
C GLY A 62 -7.08 18.87 9.34
N PHE A 63 -6.32 18.35 8.37
CA PHE A 63 -6.19 16.90 8.18
C PHE A 63 -5.37 16.28 9.31
N ASN A 64 -5.83 15.14 9.81
CA ASN A 64 -5.15 14.38 10.88
C ASN A 64 -4.71 12.98 10.43
N ALA A 65 -4.90 12.65 9.16
CA ALA A 65 -4.49 11.38 8.59
C ALA A 65 -4.09 11.53 7.12
N VAL A 66 -3.23 10.61 6.66
CA VAL A 66 -2.85 10.50 5.25
C VAL A 66 -3.10 9.10 4.70
N SER A 67 -3.43 9.00 3.41
CA SER A 67 -3.34 7.76 2.64
C SER A 67 -2.10 7.73 1.78
N LEU A 68 -1.42 6.58 1.76
CA LEU A 68 -0.33 6.27 0.82
C LEU A 68 -0.60 4.90 0.18
N ASP A 69 -0.02 4.68 -0.99
CA ASP A 69 -0.02 3.38 -1.67
C ASP A 69 1.29 2.65 -1.37
N ASP A 70 1.34 1.33 -1.45
CA ASP A 70 0.30 0.38 -1.08
C ASP A 70 0.98 -0.71 -0.24
N ILE A 71 0.20 -1.56 0.42
CA ILE A 71 0.75 -2.64 1.27
C ILE A 71 1.58 -3.63 0.45
N THR A 72 1.15 -3.94 -0.78
CA THR A 72 1.76 -4.98 -1.62
C THR A 72 3.25 -4.75 -1.87
N HIS A 73 3.67 -3.49 -2.02
CA HIS A 73 5.08 -3.13 -2.25
C HIS A 73 5.92 -2.97 -0.97
N LEU A 74 5.30 -3.10 0.21
CA LEU A 74 5.97 -2.90 1.51
C LEU A 74 5.89 -4.14 2.42
N ALA A 75 4.95 -5.06 2.16
CA ALA A 75 4.79 -6.30 2.89
C ALA A 75 5.72 -7.38 2.31
N ASP A 76 6.65 -7.86 3.14
CA ASP A 76 7.52 -8.97 2.77
C ASP A 76 6.81 -10.32 3.03
N HIS A 77 7.02 -11.29 2.15
CA HIS A 77 6.54 -12.66 2.33
C HIS A 77 7.52 -13.67 1.71
N PRO A 78 7.83 -14.80 2.36
CA PRO A 78 8.79 -15.78 1.86
C PRO A 78 8.45 -16.44 0.51
N TRP A 79 7.20 -16.31 0.05
CA TRP A 79 6.74 -16.84 -1.24
C TRP A 79 6.93 -15.87 -2.41
N LEU A 80 7.48 -14.68 -2.16
CA LEU A 80 7.85 -13.74 -3.22
C LEU A 80 9.25 -14.08 -3.77
N GLU A 81 9.47 -13.68 -5.02
CA GLU A 81 10.76 -13.80 -5.70
C GLU A 81 11.87 -13.07 -4.91
N PRO A 82 13.08 -13.65 -4.76
CA PRO A 82 14.16 -13.05 -3.96
C PRO A 82 14.51 -11.61 -4.36
N GLU A 83 14.53 -11.32 -5.66
CA GLU A 83 14.83 -9.99 -6.20
C GLU A 83 13.74 -8.98 -5.82
N LEU A 84 12.48 -9.43 -5.77
CA LEU A 84 11.36 -8.60 -5.34
C LEU A 84 11.41 -8.35 -3.84
N ARG A 85 11.74 -9.37 -3.04
CA ARG A 85 11.94 -9.21 -1.59
C ARG A 85 13.06 -8.22 -1.27
N ALA A 86 14.17 -8.25 -2.02
CA ALA A 86 15.25 -7.29 -1.88
C ALA A 86 14.78 -5.85 -2.19
N ARG A 87 13.91 -5.70 -3.20
CA ARG A 87 13.31 -4.40 -3.52
C ARG A 87 12.32 -3.91 -2.46
N ILE A 88 11.48 -4.81 -1.95
CA ILE A 88 10.58 -4.53 -0.83
C ILE A 88 11.40 -4.07 0.38
N ALA A 89 12.53 -4.70 0.69
CA ALA A 89 13.41 -4.24 1.77
C ALA A 89 13.89 -2.80 1.57
N LEU A 90 14.33 -2.43 0.35
CA LEU A 90 14.69 -1.05 0.01
C LEU A 90 13.50 -0.09 0.21
N TYR A 91 12.34 -0.43 -0.32
CA TYR A 91 11.15 0.42 -0.20
C TYR A 91 10.69 0.56 1.25
N ARG A 92 10.77 -0.49 2.06
CA ARG A 92 10.47 -0.44 3.50
C ARG A 92 11.35 0.57 4.23
N GLU A 93 12.64 0.62 3.92
CA GLU A 93 13.56 1.61 4.50
C GLU A 93 13.21 3.04 4.08
N GLU A 94 12.96 3.29 2.80
CA GLU A 94 12.62 4.63 2.32
C GLU A 94 11.23 5.10 2.81
N PHE A 95 10.24 4.21 2.81
CA PHE A 95 8.90 4.52 3.32
C PHE A 95 8.88 4.72 4.83
N THR A 96 9.76 4.05 5.60
CA THR A 96 9.91 4.35 7.04
C THR A 96 10.26 5.82 7.25
N ARG A 97 11.21 6.35 6.47
CA ARG A 97 11.58 7.78 6.52
C ARG A 97 10.45 8.69 6.05
N CYS A 98 9.65 8.25 5.07
CA CYS A 98 8.45 8.97 4.65
C CYS A 98 7.39 9.01 5.77
N PHE A 99 7.20 7.90 6.48
CA PHE A 99 6.25 7.80 7.60
C PHE A 99 6.63 8.70 8.79
N GLU A 100 7.92 8.85 9.05
CA GLU A 100 8.44 9.77 10.08
C GLU A 100 7.98 11.22 9.86
N ILE A 101 7.89 11.67 8.59
CA ILE A 101 7.43 13.03 8.25
C ILE A 101 5.99 13.29 8.72
N PHE A 102 5.11 12.30 8.56
CA PHE A 102 3.71 12.40 8.94
C PHE A 102 3.50 12.21 10.44
N THR A 103 4.15 11.20 11.03
CA THR A 103 4.04 10.90 12.47
C THR A 103 4.60 12.04 13.34
N ALA A 104 5.69 12.70 12.92
CA ALA A 104 6.22 13.89 13.60
C ALA A 104 5.23 15.07 13.66
N ARG A 105 4.18 15.04 12.82
CA ARG A 105 3.10 16.04 12.78
C ARG A 105 1.80 15.52 13.39
N GLY A 106 1.83 14.36 14.04
CA GLY A 106 0.66 13.72 14.65
C GLY A 106 -0.35 13.17 13.63
N MET A 107 0.03 13.00 12.37
CA MET A 107 -0.86 12.47 11.33
C MET A 107 -0.87 10.93 11.35
N GLN A 108 -2.06 10.35 11.27
CA GLN A 108 -2.27 8.90 11.20
C GLN A 108 -2.04 8.38 9.77
N ILE A 109 -1.18 7.38 9.61
CA ILE A 109 -0.85 6.82 8.30
C ILE A 109 -1.78 5.66 7.98
N HIS A 110 -2.47 5.71 6.84
CA HIS A 110 -3.26 4.61 6.31
C HIS A 110 -2.67 4.18 4.97
N LEU A 111 -2.56 2.88 4.73
CA LEU A 111 -2.06 2.36 3.45
C LEU A 111 -3.16 1.71 2.65
N THR A 112 -3.23 1.98 1.36
CA THR A 112 -4.16 1.27 0.48
C THR A 112 -3.67 -0.15 0.22
N MET A 113 -4.61 -1.02 -0.13
CA MET A 113 -4.31 -2.32 -0.72
C MET A 113 -5.48 -2.78 -1.57
N ASP A 114 -5.18 -3.47 -2.66
CA ASP A 114 -6.18 -4.28 -3.36
C ASP A 114 -6.35 -5.60 -2.60
N VAL A 115 -7.49 -6.28 -2.80
CA VAL A 115 -7.72 -7.56 -2.11
C VAL A 115 -6.65 -8.57 -2.45
N MET A 116 -6.30 -8.74 -3.72
CA MET A 116 -5.28 -9.71 -4.08
C MET A 116 -4.46 -9.25 -5.26
N THR A 117 -3.15 -9.41 -5.11
CA THR A 117 -2.17 -9.05 -6.12
C THR A 117 -1.14 -10.17 -6.21
N TYR A 118 -0.86 -10.64 -7.41
CA TYR A 118 0.00 -11.80 -7.64
C TYR A 118 1.29 -11.42 -8.35
N THR A 119 2.36 -12.10 -7.96
CA THR A 119 3.53 -12.36 -8.81
C THR A 119 3.42 -13.78 -9.38
N PRO A 120 4.19 -14.13 -10.43
CA PRO A 120 4.22 -15.50 -10.95
C PRO A 120 4.53 -16.55 -9.87
N GLU A 121 5.55 -16.32 -9.03
CA GLU A 121 5.92 -17.26 -7.98
C GLU A 121 4.88 -17.33 -6.87
N LEU A 122 4.34 -16.19 -6.42
CA LEU A 122 3.30 -16.16 -5.40
C LEU A 122 2.07 -16.95 -5.85
N ARG A 123 1.64 -16.77 -7.11
CA ARG A 123 0.52 -17.53 -7.67
C ARG A 123 0.81 -19.03 -7.66
N ARG A 124 1.98 -19.44 -8.14
CA ARG A 124 2.38 -20.85 -8.18
C ARG A 124 2.32 -21.46 -6.78
N ARG A 125 2.88 -20.78 -5.78
CA ARG A 125 2.89 -21.21 -4.37
C ARG A 125 1.49 -21.30 -3.78
N MET A 126 0.64 -20.30 -4.01
CA MET A 126 -0.76 -20.30 -3.54
C MET A 126 -1.53 -21.51 -4.10
N LEU A 127 -1.35 -21.81 -5.39
CA LEU A 127 -2.00 -22.95 -6.05
C LEU A 127 -1.49 -24.29 -5.53
N GLU A 128 -0.17 -24.46 -5.40
CA GLU A 128 0.45 -25.69 -4.89
C GLU A 128 0.05 -25.98 -3.44
N ALA A 129 0.02 -24.93 -2.61
CA ALA A 129 -0.38 -25.03 -1.21
C ALA A 129 -1.90 -25.13 -1.03
N LYS A 130 -2.70 -24.89 -2.09
CA LYS A 130 -4.15 -24.74 -2.03
C LYS A 130 -4.57 -23.76 -0.93
N ARG A 131 -3.83 -22.65 -0.83
CA ARG A 131 -4.04 -21.66 0.22
C ARG A 131 -5.14 -20.69 -0.19
N GLU A 132 -6.05 -20.41 0.74
CA GLU A 132 -7.10 -19.42 0.54
C GLU A 132 -6.53 -17.99 0.59
N VAL A 133 -7.11 -17.10 -0.21
CA VAL A 133 -6.68 -15.69 -0.28
C VAL A 133 -6.79 -15.01 1.09
N ASN A 134 -7.89 -15.24 1.81
CA ASN A 134 -8.12 -14.59 3.12
C ASN A 134 -7.05 -14.99 4.14
N ASP A 135 -6.67 -16.28 4.17
CA ASP A 135 -5.61 -16.78 5.05
C ASP A 135 -4.24 -16.17 4.72
N TYR A 136 -3.95 -15.99 3.42
CA TYR A 136 -2.74 -15.32 2.97
C TYR A 136 -2.70 -13.86 3.40
N LEU A 137 -3.79 -13.12 3.17
CA LEU A 137 -3.87 -11.70 3.53
C LEU A 137 -3.82 -11.49 5.04
N ALA A 138 -4.45 -12.37 5.83
CA ALA A 138 -4.40 -12.30 7.28
C ALA A 138 -2.96 -12.46 7.80
N GLU A 139 -2.20 -13.44 7.32
CA GLU A 139 -0.78 -13.61 7.67
C GLU A 139 0.06 -12.42 7.21
N LEU A 140 -0.13 -11.98 5.96
CA LEU A 140 0.62 -10.86 5.38
C LEU A 140 0.43 -9.58 6.19
N LEU A 141 -0.82 -9.26 6.55
CA LEU A 141 -1.15 -8.08 7.35
C LEU A 141 -0.66 -8.21 8.80
N ASP A 142 -0.69 -9.40 9.40
CA ASP A 142 -0.17 -9.63 10.74
C ASP A 142 1.34 -9.33 10.82
N GLY A 143 2.10 -9.85 9.84
CA GLY A 143 3.54 -9.57 9.71
C GLY A 143 3.82 -8.11 9.35
N PHE A 144 2.99 -7.51 8.49
CA PHE A 144 3.11 -6.11 8.10
C PHE A 144 2.91 -5.17 9.29
N PHE A 145 1.84 -5.32 10.06
CA PHE A 145 1.57 -4.45 11.22
C PHE A 145 2.58 -4.64 12.35
N THR A 146 3.15 -5.85 12.49
CA THR A 146 4.29 -6.09 13.38
C THR A 146 5.52 -5.29 12.95
N SER A 147 5.78 -5.23 11.63
CA SER A 147 6.91 -4.48 11.07
C SER A 147 6.73 -2.97 11.08
N PHE A 148 5.48 -2.50 10.94
CA PHE A 148 5.13 -1.09 10.80
C PHE A 148 4.11 -0.66 11.85
N PRO A 149 4.50 -0.61 13.13
CA PRO A 149 3.58 -0.23 14.22
C PRO A 149 3.06 1.21 14.10
N GLN A 150 3.71 2.07 13.31
CA GLN A 150 3.30 3.44 13.04
C GLN A 150 2.17 3.58 12.01
N VAL A 151 1.89 2.53 11.22
CA VAL A 151 0.74 2.53 10.30
C VAL A 151 -0.52 2.35 11.13
N ALA A 152 -1.45 3.29 11.05
CA ALA A 152 -2.68 3.33 11.83
C ALA A 152 -3.79 2.43 11.26
N GLY A 153 -3.67 2.01 10.00
CA GLY A 153 -4.69 1.20 9.35
C GLY A 153 -4.45 0.95 7.87
N ILE A 154 -5.40 0.25 7.28
CA ILE A 154 -5.45 -0.01 5.83
C ILE A 154 -6.72 0.54 5.20
N ILE A 155 -6.65 0.82 3.91
CA ILE A 155 -7.78 1.14 3.04
C ILE A 155 -7.90 0.00 2.05
N LEU A 156 -8.83 -0.92 2.33
CA LEU A 156 -9.05 -2.11 1.51
C LEU A 156 -9.93 -1.75 0.31
N ARG A 157 -9.36 -1.91 -0.89
CA ARG A 157 -10.03 -1.70 -2.17
C ARG A 157 -10.52 -3.04 -2.70
N ILE A 158 -11.83 -3.23 -2.73
CA ILE A 158 -12.45 -4.35 -3.47
C ILE A 158 -12.70 -3.94 -4.92
N GLY A 159 -12.87 -4.90 -5.82
CA GLY A 159 -13.33 -4.65 -7.19
C GLY A 159 -12.36 -3.91 -8.12
N GLU A 160 -11.14 -3.64 -7.70
CA GLU A 160 -10.06 -3.18 -8.58
C GLU A 160 -9.29 -4.39 -9.11
N ALA A 161 -9.03 -4.39 -10.41
CA ALA A 161 -8.08 -5.28 -11.07
C ALA A 161 -7.23 -4.42 -12.00
N ASP A 162 -5.98 -4.79 -12.23
CA ASP A 162 -5.11 -3.99 -13.06
C ASP A 162 -5.59 -4.01 -14.52
N GLY A 163 -5.69 -2.81 -15.12
CA GLY A 163 -6.04 -2.65 -16.53
C GLY A 163 -4.93 -3.14 -17.47
N LYS A 164 -5.25 -3.27 -18.78
CA LYS A 164 -4.36 -3.82 -19.82
C LYS A 164 -3.00 -3.13 -20.00
N GLY A 165 -2.78 -1.96 -19.39
CA GLY A 165 -1.55 -1.16 -19.51
C GLY A 165 -0.73 -1.02 -18.23
N VAL A 166 -1.06 -1.74 -17.16
CA VAL A 166 -0.21 -1.73 -15.95
C VAL A 166 1.10 -2.43 -16.27
N HIS A 167 2.24 -1.86 -15.90
CA HIS A 167 3.58 -2.43 -16.09
C HIS A 167 4.25 -2.61 -14.73
N ASP A 168 3.64 -3.43 -13.89
CA ASP A 168 4.10 -3.76 -12.56
C ASP A 168 4.41 -5.26 -12.45
N GLU A 169 5.35 -5.62 -11.56
CA GLU A 169 5.63 -7.01 -11.20
C GLU A 169 4.45 -7.64 -10.46
N PHE A 170 3.71 -6.81 -9.73
CA PHE A 170 2.50 -7.15 -9.02
C PHE A 170 1.26 -6.98 -9.92
N ARG A 171 0.37 -7.98 -9.94
CA ARG A 171 -0.85 -7.98 -10.77
C ARG A 171 -2.11 -8.18 -9.96
N SER A 172 -2.90 -7.12 -9.86
CA SER A 172 -4.14 -7.09 -9.09
C SER A 172 -5.24 -7.87 -9.80
N GLU A 173 -5.94 -8.73 -9.07
CA GLU A 173 -7.00 -9.59 -9.59
C GLU A 173 -8.31 -9.50 -8.82
N LEU A 174 -9.41 -9.58 -9.57
CA LEU A 174 -10.75 -9.62 -9.00
C LEU A 174 -11.06 -11.01 -8.42
N VAL A 175 -10.81 -11.17 -7.12
CA VAL A 175 -11.11 -12.41 -6.37
C VAL A 175 -12.45 -12.37 -5.62
N ILE A 176 -13.00 -11.17 -5.40
CA ILE A 176 -14.30 -10.96 -4.73
C ILE A 176 -15.36 -10.62 -5.77
N GLN A 177 -16.34 -11.50 -5.94
CA GLN A 177 -17.40 -11.38 -6.95
C GLN A 177 -18.81 -11.34 -6.33
N LYS A 178 -18.95 -11.75 -5.06
CA LYS A 178 -20.24 -11.85 -4.36
C LYS A 178 -20.18 -11.15 -3.00
N PRO A 179 -21.29 -10.56 -2.53
CA PRO A 179 -21.36 -9.96 -1.19
C PRO A 179 -20.96 -10.91 -0.06
N ALA A 180 -21.29 -12.20 -0.18
CA ALA A 180 -20.91 -13.22 0.80
C ALA A 180 -19.38 -13.38 0.91
N GLN A 181 -18.64 -13.27 -0.21
CA GLN A 181 -17.18 -13.33 -0.21
C GLN A 181 -16.59 -12.07 0.45
N ALA A 182 -17.13 -10.88 0.16
CA ALA A 182 -16.73 -9.64 0.81
C ALA A 182 -16.96 -9.69 2.34
N ARG A 183 -18.11 -10.22 2.76
CA ARG A 183 -18.41 -10.44 4.18
C ARG A 183 -17.40 -11.37 4.83
N GLN A 184 -17.08 -12.49 4.18
CA GLN A 184 -16.12 -13.46 4.72
C GLN A 184 -14.72 -12.84 4.83
N LEU A 185 -14.26 -12.14 3.79
CA LEU A 185 -13.00 -11.39 3.80
C LEU A 185 -12.93 -10.44 5.01
N LEU A 186 -13.98 -9.66 5.26
CA LEU A 186 -14.02 -8.76 6.41
C LEU A 186 -13.96 -9.51 7.75
N LEU A 187 -14.69 -10.62 7.89
CA LEU A 187 -14.66 -11.43 9.12
C LEU A 187 -13.28 -12.05 9.38
N ASP A 188 -12.52 -12.34 8.32
CA ASP A 188 -11.19 -12.94 8.45
C ASP A 188 -10.11 -11.89 8.71
N LEU A 189 -10.25 -10.67 8.17
CA LEU A 189 -9.26 -9.59 8.32
C LEU A 189 -9.47 -8.69 9.53
N LEU A 190 -10.71 -8.52 9.99
CA LEU A 190 -11.01 -7.69 11.17
C LEU A 190 -10.26 -8.15 12.43
N PRO A 191 -10.18 -9.47 12.77
CA PRO A 191 -9.42 -9.93 13.93
C PRO A 191 -7.94 -9.53 13.90
N VAL A 192 -7.32 -9.53 12.71
CA VAL A 192 -5.92 -9.09 12.56
C VAL A 192 -5.80 -7.60 12.84
N CYS A 193 -6.70 -6.79 12.28
CA CYS A 193 -6.72 -5.35 12.53
C CYS A 193 -6.96 -5.05 14.03
N GLU A 194 -7.91 -5.75 14.67
CA GLU A 194 -8.21 -5.61 16.10
C GLU A 194 -7.03 -6.00 16.98
N LYS A 195 -6.36 -7.13 16.69
CA LYS A 195 -5.14 -7.58 17.38
C LYS A 195 -4.08 -6.49 17.42
N HIS A 196 -3.90 -5.77 16.32
CA HIS A 196 -2.91 -4.69 16.21
C HIS A 196 -3.47 -3.31 16.56
N ALA A 197 -4.73 -3.18 16.96
CA ALA A 197 -5.42 -1.89 17.15
C ALA A 197 -5.30 -0.98 15.91
N ARG A 198 -5.58 -1.53 14.73
CA ARG A 198 -5.54 -0.88 13.42
C ARG A 198 -6.93 -0.70 12.85
N ARG A 199 -7.13 0.39 12.12
CA ARG A 199 -8.40 0.67 11.44
C ARG A 199 -8.41 0.01 10.07
N LEU A 200 -9.47 -0.73 9.76
CA LEU A 200 -9.79 -1.18 8.40
C LEU A 200 -10.82 -0.22 7.80
N ILE A 201 -10.43 0.51 6.76
CA ILE A 201 -11.33 1.35 5.96
C ILE A 201 -11.72 0.54 4.73
N PHE A 202 -12.98 0.10 4.68
CA PHE A 202 -13.48 -0.70 3.57
C PHE A 202 -14.04 0.20 2.47
N ARG A 203 -13.37 0.25 1.32
CA ARG A 203 -13.79 1.11 0.21
C ARG A 203 -14.75 0.36 -0.70
N THR A 204 -16.00 0.80 -0.72
CA THR A 204 -17.09 0.15 -1.48
C THR A 204 -17.23 0.64 -2.92
N TRP A 205 -16.50 1.70 -3.31
CA TRP A 205 -16.56 2.24 -4.67
C TRP A 205 -15.44 1.68 -5.54
N THR A 206 -15.85 1.19 -6.72
CA THR A 206 -15.02 0.54 -7.71
C THR A 206 -15.43 1.12 -9.07
N VAL A 207 -14.62 2.02 -9.63
CA VAL A 207 -14.67 2.27 -11.08
C VAL A 207 -13.81 1.17 -11.66
N GLY A 208 -14.44 0.15 -12.25
CA GLY A 208 -13.69 -0.87 -12.97
C GLY A 208 -12.73 -0.19 -13.95
N ALA A 209 -11.47 -0.62 -13.95
CA ALA A 209 -10.48 -0.16 -14.92
C ALA A 209 -10.76 -0.71 -16.33
#